data_AF-A0A963A1L2-F1
#
_entry.id   AF-A0A963A1L2-F1
#
_cell.length_a   1.000
_cell.length_b   1.000
_cell.length_c   1.000
_cell.angle_alpha   90.00
_cell.angle_beta   90.00
_cell.angle_gamma   90.00
#
_symmetry.space_group_name_H-M   'P 1'
#
loop_
_entity.id
_entity.type
_entity.pdbx_description
1 polymer ?
#
loop_
_entity_poly.entity_id
_entity_poly.type
_entity_poly.pdbx_seq_one_letter_code
_entity_poly.pdbx_strand_id
1 'polypeptide(L)'
;MVQLKYPDDAKEKRAYWLMPGNLLAARRKLRRDNSNLWRYSFKGGDLGGAPDRAVSFSRMIDRKAGDGFRFLVLGDTGEGDRSQYSTLPLIRALAPDFMIINGDVAYPAGRRQDFEEGFFKPYRNLDIPIWAVPGNHEYYSRSHGEEFYQLFCTGLFRSKWSEYGLRFEQQPGTYWELSEGEIPLVVIGVDTGKSANLDGHGWLNSEDRRQHEWLRWRLGQAEAQHKAVILLFHIPALLRGIHQKQTHLTRLHQLIGESSAVRLVLCGHEHNSQLYSPDTFRKYLLAHHKAADHDAARDWPHYWVSGGGGAFLGSTDFPPGAYPAKEVYPTREQWRRYTKWAKRMVGKVNWIASSPLGRVVSMFNDAPLSDADAGKYLSFVLVEVHSGSIDVTPLFMDELAELYPSHWPQETVVRVDASQRLLDEAKVEAIKRHRVRL
;
A
#
# COMPACT_ATOMS: atom_id res chain seq x y z
N MET A 1 5.48 1.82 -30.82
CA MET A 1 5.22 1.39 -29.43
C MET A 1 3.77 0.94 -29.39
N VAL A 2 3.45 -0.15 -28.68
CA VAL A 2 2.07 -0.65 -28.61
C VAL A 2 1.10 0.44 -28.13
N GLN A 3 -0.12 0.43 -28.66
CA GLN A 3 -1.16 1.38 -28.26
C GLN A 3 -2.01 0.77 -27.14
N LEU A 4 -2.04 1.42 -25.98
CA LEU A 4 -2.83 0.95 -24.84
C LEU A 4 -4.26 1.48 -24.94
N LYS A 5 -5.23 0.56 -24.96
CA LYS A 5 -6.65 0.84 -24.86
C LYS A 5 -7.14 0.54 -23.46
N TYR A 6 -7.56 1.59 -22.77
CA TYR A 6 -8.18 1.50 -21.44
C TYR A 6 -9.69 1.29 -21.58
N PRO A 7 -10.34 0.65 -20.60
CA PRO A 7 -11.79 0.56 -20.59
C PRO A 7 -12.44 1.93 -20.35
N ASP A 8 -13.70 2.07 -20.74
CA ASP A 8 -14.41 3.36 -20.71
C ASP A 8 -14.58 3.95 -19.30
N ASP A 9 -14.50 3.10 -18.27
CA ASP A 9 -14.56 3.50 -16.88
C ASP A 9 -13.22 3.93 -16.29
N ALA A 10 -12.09 3.64 -16.95
CA ALA A 10 -10.76 4.17 -16.63
C ALA A 10 -10.62 5.62 -17.13
N LYS A 11 -11.46 6.50 -16.58
CA LYS A 11 -11.53 7.91 -16.96
C LYS A 11 -10.24 8.62 -16.56
N GLU A 12 -9.71 9.45 -17.46
CA GLU A 12 -8.62 10.37 -17.11
C GLU A 12 -9.19 11.45 -16.17
N LYS A 13 -8.82 11.40 -14.88
CA LYS A 13 -9.40 12.28 -13.85
C LYS A 13 -8.55 13.55 -13.67
N ARG A 14 -8.38 14.33 -14.74
CA ARG A 14 -7.61 15.58 -14.68
C ARG A 14 -8.07 16.47 -13.54
N ALA A 15 -7.11 16.91 -12.72
CA ALA A 15 -7.37 17.78 -11.58
C ALA A 15 -8.39 17.19 -10.58
N TYR A 16 -8.49 15.86 -10.49
CA TYR A 16 -9.38 15.15 -9.55
C TYR A 16 -9.31 15.72 -8.14
N TRP A 17 -8.09 15.88 -7.67
CA TRP A 17 -7.76 16.40 -6.34
C TRP A 17 -8.01 17.89 -6.19
N LEU A 18 -8.18 18.66 -7.27
CA LEU A 18 -8.53 20.07 -7.21
C LEU A 18 -10.04 20.32 -7.19
N MET A 19 -10.86 19.30 -7.43
CA MET A 19 -12.31 19.44 -7.35
C MET A 19 -12.73 19.79 -5.91
N PRO A 20 -13.54 20.84 -5.69
CA PRO A 20 -13.91 21.29 -4.34
C PRO A 20 -14.52 20.19 -3.46
N GLY A 21 -15.33 19.30 -4.06
CA GLY A 21 -15.94 18.17 -3.36
C GLY A 21 -14.91 17.16 -2.84
N ASN A 22 -13.84 16.90 -3.60
CA ASN A 22 -12.78 15.95 -3.25
C ASN A 22 -11.83 16.55 -2.21
N LEU A 23 -11.47 17.84 -2.37
CA LEU A 23 -10.74 18.60 -1.35
C LEU A 23 -11.47 18.61 -0.01
N LEU A 24 -12.78 18.85 -0.04
CA LEU A 24 -13.62 18.83 1.15
C LEU A 24 -13.70 17.41 1.74
N ALA A 25 -13.77 16.38 0.90
CA ALA A 25 -13.83 14.99 1.32
C ALA A 25 -12.54 14.55 2.03
N ALA A 26 -11.38 14.81 1.42
CA ALA A 26 -10.07 14.37 1.90
C ALA A 26 -9.45 15.28 2.99
N ARG A 27 -10.16 16.32 3.45
CA ARG A 27 -9.63 17.23 4.47
C ARG A 27 -9.34 16.49 5.77
N ARG A 28 -8.07 16.51 6.19
CA ARG A 28 -7.60 15.92 7.46
C ARG A 28 -7.74 16.86 8.66
N LYS A 29 -7.38 18.14 8.51
CA LYS A 29 -7.14 19.10 9.63
C LYS A 29 -8.37 19.50 10.47
N LEU A 30 -9.59 19.18 10.03
CA LEU A 30 -10.83 19.51 10.74
C LEU A 30 -11.63 18.28 11.16
N ARG A 31 -11.09 17.08 10.94
CA ARG A 31 -11.74 15.84 11.35
C ARG A 31 -11.10 15.35 12.62
N ARG A 32 -11.91 14.98 13.62
CA ARG A 32 -11.41 14.25 14.80
C ARG A 32 -10.90 12.88 14.36
N ASP A 33 -9.80 12.40 14.93
CA ASP A 33 -9.32 11.05 14.69
C ASP A 33 -9.85 10.12 15.78
N ASN A 34 -10.98 9.48 15.50
CA ASN A 34 -11.57 8.51 16.41
C ASN A 34 -11.32 7.08 15.96
N SER A 35 -10.38 6.83 15.04
CA SER A 35 -10.16 5.50 14.46
C SER A 35 -9.94 4.41 15.52
N ASN A 36 -9.18 4.69 16.58
CA ASN A 36 -9.01 3.75 17.70
C ASN A 36 -10.31 3.42 18.44
N LEU A 37 -11.19 4.40 18.66
CA LEU A 37 -12.51 4.19 19.28
C LEU A 37 -13.44 3.44 18.33
N TRP A 38 -13.45 3.82 17.06
CA TRP A 38 -14.30 3.24 16.02
C TRP A 38 -13.95 1.78 15.72
N ARG A 39 -12.67 1.40 15.78
CA ARG A 39 -12.16 0.06 15.45
C ARG A 39 -12.91 -1.09 16.14
N TYR A 40 -13.42 -0.85 17.35
CA TYR A 40 -14.18 -1.85 18.12
C TYR A 40 -15.68 -1.60 18.18
N SER A 41 -16.16 -0.49 17.61
CA SER A 41 -17.58 -0.11 17.65
C SER A 41 -18.45 -0.93 16.69
N PHE A 42 -17.87 -1.51 15.64
CA PHE A 42 -18.59 -2.31 14.63
C PHE A 42 -18.89 -3.75 15.07
N LYS A 43 -18.57 -4.10 16.33
CA LYS A 43 -18.77 -5.44 16.88
C LYS A 43 -20.23 -5.64 17.32
N GLY A 44 -21.04 -6.22 16.45
CA GLY A 44 -22.18 -7.01 16.88
C GLY A 44 -21.70 -8.37 17.39
N GLY A 45 -21.27 -8.48 18.65
CA GLY A 45 -21.20 -9.77 19.35
C GLY A 45 -19.85 -10.41 19.64
N ASP A 46 -18.83 -9.66 20.07
CA ASP A 46 -17.57 -10.27 20.53
C ASP A 46 -17.16 -9.70 21.90
N LEU A 47 -17.67 -10.37 22.95
CA LEU A 47 -17.48 -10.10 24.38
C LEU A 47 -16.37 -11.01 24.94
N GLY A 48 -15.10 -10.60 24.82
CA GLY A 48 -13.99 -11.18 25.60
C GLY A 48 -12.66 -11.35 24.83
N GLY A 49 -11.57 -10.82 25.37
CA GLY A 49 -10.20 -11.00 24.84
C GLY A 49 -9.89 -10.27 23.53
N ALA A 50 -8.59 -10.14 23.21
CA ALA A 50 -8.17 -9.79 21.85
C ALA A 50 -8.38 -11.04 20.96
N PRO A 51 -9.18 -10.96 19.88
CA PRO A 51 -9.42 -12.12 19.01
C PRO A 51 -8.12 -12.55 18.31
N ASP A 52 -7.93 -13.86 18.08
CA ASP A 52 -6.73 -14.46 17.49
C ASP A 52 -6.33 -13.76 16.17
N ARG A 53 -7.32 -13.51 15.30
CA ARG A 53 -7.19 -12.79 14.01
C ARG A 53 -6.11 -13.37 13.08
N ALA A 54 -5.69 -14.60 13.33
CA ALA A 54 -4.81 -15.37 12.47
C ALA A 54 -5.62 -16.21 11.48
N VAL A 55 -5.11 -16.32 10.25
CA VAL A 55 -5.68 -17.10 9.16
C VAL A 55 -4.55 -17.82 8.42
N SER A 56 -4.81 -19.02 7.92
CA SER A 56 -3.82 -19.79 7.16
C SER A 56 -3.61 -19.27 5.74
N PHE A 57 -2.38 -19.38 5.23
CA PHE A 57 -2.11 -19.11 3.81
C PHE A 57 -2.94 -20.03 2.90
N SER A 58 -3.08 -21.30 3.27
CA SER A 58 -3.93 -22.26 2.54
C SER A 58 -5.36 -21.77 2.28
N ARG A 59 -5.94 -20.93 3.17
CA ARG A 59 -7.26 -20.32 2.94
C ARG A 59 -7.25 -19.29 1.81
N MET A 60 -6.17 -18.52 1.67
CA MET A 60 -6.02 -17.51 0.62
C MET A 60 -5.71 -18.14 -0.75
N ILE A 61 -5.11 -19.32 -0.79
CA ILE A 61 -4.65 -19.92 -2.05
C ILE A 61 -5.46 -21.14 -2.50
N ASP A 62 -6.38 -21.63 -1.67
CA ASP A 62 -7.22 -22.82 -1.93
C ASP A 62 -6.44 -24.11 -2.24
N ARG A 63 -5.25 -24.23 -1.66
CA ARG A 63 -4.36 -25.39 -1.75
C ARG A 63 -3.40 -25.39 -0.57
N LYS A 64 -2.58 -26.43 -0.42
CA LYS A 64 -1.55 -26.47 0.62
C LYS A 64 -0.46 -25.44 0.34
N ALA A 65 -0.13 -24.60 1.32
CA ALA A 65 0.94 -23.61 1.17
C ALA A 65 2.35 -24.20 1.06
N GLY A 66 2.54 -25.46 1.50
CA GLY A 66 3.82 -26.17 1.42
C GLY A 66 4.38 -26.33 -0.01
N ASP A 67 3.52 -26.23 -1.03
CA ASP A 67 3.91 -26.30 -2.44
C ASP A 67 4.54 -24.99 -2.97
N GLY A 68 4.69 -23.98 -2.10
CA GLY A 68 5.15 -22.65 -2.45
C GLY A 68 4.02 -21.80 -3.06
N PHE A 69 4.12 -20.49 -2.87
CA PHE A 69 3.13 -19.52 -3.32
C PHE A 69 3.78 -18.15 -3.50
N ARG A 70 3.08 -17.23 -4.15
CA ARG A 70 3.51 -15.84 -4.29
C ARG A 70 2.34 -14.89 -4.10
N PHE A 71 2.62 -13.71 -3.59
CA PHE A 71 1.61 -12.67 -3.45
C PHE A 71 2.20 -11.29 -3.74
N LEU A 72 1.31 -10.36 -4.05
CA LEU A 72 1.67 -8.95 -4.25
C LEU A 72 1.26 -8.10 -3.06
N VAL A 73 2.06 -7.10 -2.74
CA VAL A 73 1.69 -6.01 -1.84
C VAL A 73 1.74 -4.69 -2.61
N LEU A 74 0.58 -4.07 -2.79
CA LEU A 74 0.42 -2.74 -3.39
C LEU A 74 0.05 -1.75 -2.30
N GLY A 75 0.33 -0.46 -2.46
CA GLY A 75 -0.18 0.60 -1.60
C GLY A 75 -0.69 1.74 -2.46
N ASP A 76 -1.70 2.47 -1.99
CA ASP A 76 -2.16 3.72 -2.64
C ASP A 76 -2.56 3.46 -4.11
N THR A 77 -3.54 2.56 -4.29
CA THR A 77 -3.81 1.97 -5.60
C THR A 77 -4.45 2.92 -6.61
N GLY A 78 -5.03 4.03 -6.15
CA GLY A 78 -5.55 5.09 -7.00
C GLY A 78 -7.07 5.13 -7.09
N GLU A 79 -7.57 5.98 -7.97
CA GLU A 79 -8.97 6.43 -7.97
C GLU A 79 -9.82 5.77 -9.06
N GLY A 80 -9.38 4.68 -9.66
CA GLY A 80 -10.01 4.07 -10.84
C GLY A 80 -9.66 4.78 -12.14
N ASP A 81 -8.49 5.43 -12.18
CA ASP A 81 -7.97 6.10 -13.37
C ASP A 81 -6.93 5.23 -14.09
N ARG A 82 -6.36 5.75 -15.17
CA ARG A 82 -5.53 4.92 -16.05
C ARG A 82 -4.27 4.38 -15.37
N SER A 83 -3.63 5.12 -14.46
CA SER A 83 -2.48 4.64 -13.69
C SER A 83 -2.81 3.40 -12.88
N GLN A 84 -3.94 3.37 -12.19
CA GLN A 84 -4.36 2.17 -11.48
C GLN A 84 -4.56 0.98 -12.43
N TYR A 85 -5.28 1.16 -13.54
CA TYR A 85 -5.51 0.09 -14.51
C TYR A 85 -4.22 -0.45 -15.13
N SER A 86 -3.18 0.37 -15.27
CA SER A 86 -1.90 -0.05 -15.82
C SER A 86 -1.12 -1.06 -14.97
N THR A 87 -1.51 -1.27 -13.72
CA THR A 87 -0.95 -2.36 -12.92
C THR A 87 -1.46 -3.73 -13.36
N LEU A 88 -2.67 -3.81 -13.94
CA LEU A 88 -3.36 -5.08 -14.20
C LEU A 88 -2.59 -6.02 -15.15
N PRO A 89 -2.02 -5.58 -16.29
CA PRO A 89 -1.27 -6.49 -17.15
C PRO A 89 -0.09 -7.14 -16.43
N LEU A 90 0.61 -6.37 -15.59
CA LEU A 90 1.74 -6.86 -14.82
C LEU A 90 1.29 -7.81 -13.69
N ILE A 91 0.24 -7.46 -12.95
CA ILE A 91 -0.34 -8.35 -11.94
C ILE A 91 -0.73 -9.69 -12.56
N ARG A 92 -1.41 -9.67 -13.72
CA ARG A 92 -1.81 -10.90 -14.43
C ARG A 92 -0.62 -11.71 -14.92
N ALA A 93 0.42 -11.05 -15.44
CA ALA A 93 1.63 -11.72 -15.91
C ALA A 93 2.40 -12.40 -14.77
N LEU A 94 2.46 -11.77 -13.59
CA LEU A 94 3.13 -12.32 -12.40
C LEU A 94 2.38 -13.50 -11.79
N ALA A 95 1.07 -13.62 -12.06
CA ALA A 95 0.21 -14.71 -11.62
C ALA A 95 0.28 -14.97 -10.10
N PRO A 96 0.01 -13.96 -9.25
CA PRO A 96 0.02 -14.16 -7.80
C PRO A 96 -1.14 -15.04 -7.34
N ASP A 97 -0.94 -15.77 -6.23
CA ASP A 97 -2.00 -16.57 -5.61
C ASP A 97 -2.99 -15.68 -4.83
N PHE A 98 -2.53 -14.55 -4.28
CA PHE A 98 -3.36 -13.52 -3.66
C PHE A 98 -2.67 -12.14 -3.68
N MET A 99 -3.40 -11.10 -3.31
CA MET A 99 -2.90 -9.72 -3.24
C MET A 99 -3.27 -9.06 -1.91
N ILE A 100 -2.39 -8.19 -1.42
CA ILE A 100 -2.64 -7.32 -0.26
C ILE A 100 -2.52 -5.85 -0.71
N ILE A 101 -3.50 -5.02 -0.34
CA ILE A 101 -3.43 -3.57 -0.51
C ILE A 101 -3.13 -2.92 0.85
N ASN A 102 -1.95 -2.32 1.01
CA ASN A 102 -1.44 -1.71 2.22
C ASN A 102 -1.89 -0.25 2.40
N GLY A 103 -3.21 -0.08 2.48
CA GLY A 103 -3.86 1.20 2.74
C GLY A 103 -4.14 2.05 1.50
N ASP A 104 -5.09 2.97 1.69
CA ASP A 104 -5.64 3.86 0.69
C ASP A 104 -6.14 3.10 -0.55
N VAL A 105 -7.11 2.23 -0.29
CA VAL A 105 -7.81 1.41 -1.29
C VAL A 105 -8.80 2.26 -2.08
N ALA A 106 -9.45 3.22 -1.42
CA ALA A 106 -10.60 3.93 -1.95
C ALA A 106 -10.53 5.44 -1.71
N TYR A 107 -10.14 6.16 -2.76
CA TYR A 107 -10.07 7.62 -2.76
C TYR A 107 -11.37 8.29 -3.27
N PRO A 108 -11.70 9.50 -2.77
CA PRO A 108 -10.86 10.34 -1.93
C PRO A 108 -11.16 10.17 -0.44
N ALA A 109 -12.14 9.37 -0.04
CA ALA A 109 -12.59 9.33 1.34
C ALA A 109 -13.24 8.02 1.80
N GLY A 110 -12.93 6.87 1.18
CA GLY A 110 -13.42 5.58 1.64
C GLY A 110 -14.95 5.44 1.64
N ARG A 111 -15.66 6.20 0.82
CA ARG A 111 -17.12 6.05 0.67
C ARG A 111 -17.41 4.79 -0.14
N ARG A 112 -18.64 4.29 -0.06
CA ARG A 112 -19.08 3.13 -0.89
C ARG A 112 -18.83 3.34 -2.38
N GLN A 113 -19.05 4.55 -2.89
CA GLN A 113 -18.76 4.89 -4.28
C GLN A 113 -17.25 4.90 -4.56
N ASP A 114 -16.44 5.38 -3.62
CA ASP A 114 -14.98 5.40 -3.75
C ASP A 114 -14.43 3.96 -3.87
N PHE A 115 -14.98 3.00 -3.10
CA PHE A 115 -14.66 1.56 -3.26
C PHE A 115 -15.17 1.00 -4.58
N GLU A 116 -16.32 1.45 -5.08
CA GLU A 116 -16.81 1.01 -6.39
C GLU A 116 -15.86 1.42 -7.51
N GLU A 117 -15.45 2.70 -7.52
CA GLU A 117 -14.55 3.25 -8.54
C GLU A 117 -13.10 2.79 -8.38
N GLY A 118 -12.58 2.72 -7.15
CA GLY A 118 -11.17 2.44 -6.87
C GLY A 118 -10.83 0.99 -6.55
N PHE A 119 -11.82 0.13 -6.27
CA PHE A 119 -11.57 -1.28 -5.94
C PHE A 119 -12.34 -2.24 -6.85
N PHE A 120 -13.67 -2.15 -6.89
CA PHE A 120 -14.48 -3.12 -7.64
C PHE A 120 -14.27 -3.01 -9.15
N LYS A 121 -14.33 -1.80 -9.72
CA LYS A 121 -14.16 -1.61 -11.17
C LYS A 121 -12.76 -1.94 -11.68
N PRO A 122 -11.65 -1.49 -11.05
CA PRO A 122 -10.31 -1.74 -11.58
C PRO A 122 -9.92 -3.21 -11.49
N TYR A 123 -10.24 -3.87 -10.37
CA TYR A 123 -9.84 -5.26 -10.13
C TYR A 123 -10.84 -6.31 -10.61
N ARG A 124 -11.92 -5.92 -11.28
CA ARG A 124 -12.91 -6.86 -11.81
C ARG A 124 -12.27 -8.05 -12.53
N ASN A 125 -12.78 -9.25 -12.29
CA ASN A 125 -12.30 -10.50 -12.88
C ASN A 125 -10.80 -10.79 -12.64
N LEU A 126 -10.16 -10.23 -11.61
CA LEU A 126 -8.78 -10.58 -11.26
C LEU A 126 -8.68 -12.00 -10.65
N ASP A 127 -9.79 -12.56 -10.19
CA ASP A 127 -9.97 -13.96 -9.75
C ASP A 127 -8.92 -14.49 -8.75
N ILE A 128 -8.45 -13.62 -7.86
CA ILE A 128 -7.59 -13.96 -6.72
C ILE A 128 -8.14 -13.29 -5.47
N PRO A 129 -7.90 -13.83 -4.26
CA PRO A 129 -8.25 -13.12 -3.04
C PRO A 129 -7.46 -11.83 -2.89
N ILE A 130 -8.15 -10.78 -2.44
CA ILE A 130 -7.55 -9.48 -2.16
C ILE A 130 -7.88 -9.10 -0.72
N TRP A 131 -6.85 -8.95 0.10
CA TRP A 131 -6.94 -8.38 1.44
C TRP A 131 -6.39 -6.96 1.47
N ALA A 132 -6.70 -6.23 2.53
CA ALA A 132 -6.23 -4.87 2.72
C ALA A 132 -5.93 -4.54 4.19
N VAL A 133 -5.07 -3.57 4.37
CA VAL A 133 -4.87 -2.79 5.60
C VAL A 133 -5.52 -1.43 5.36
N PRO A 134 -6.27 -0.83 6.31
CA PRO A 134 -6.84 0.50 6.09
C PRO A 134 -5.75 1.59 6.15
N GLY A 135 -5.82 2.53 5.21
CA GLY A 135 -5.08 3.78 5.20
C GLY A 135 -5.89 4.95 5.73
N ASN A 136 -5.43 6.18 5.52
CA ASN A 136 -6.15 7.34 6.03
C ASN A 136 -7.40 7.69 5.23
N HIS A 137 -7.42 7.39 3.93
CA HIS A 137 -8.56 7.69 3.07
C HIS A 137 -9.79 6.86 3.46
N GLU A 138 -9.60 5.63 3.96
CA GLU A 138 -10.69 4.79 4.48
C GLU A 138 -11.44 5.44 5.65
N TYR A 139 -10.80 6.33 6.40
CA TYR A 139 -11.38 6.98 7.59
C TYR A 139 -11.96 8.38 7.32
N TYR A 140 -11.91 8.88 6.09
CA TYR A 140 -12.45 10.20 5.74
C TYR A 140 -13.95 10.16 5.38
N SER A 141 -14.59 9.01 5.37
CA SER A 141 -16.05 8.92 5.18
C SER A 141 -16.78 9.58 6.37
N ARG A 142 -18.11 9.70 6.28
CA ARG A 142 -18.92 10.10 7.46
C ARG A 142 -19.07 8.97 8.47
N SER A 143 -18.84 7.73 8.02
CA SER A 143 -18.99 6.48 8.80
C SER A 143 -17.65 6.02 9.38
N HIS A 144 -16.58 6.81 9.23
CA HIS A 144 -15.29 6.63 9.90
C HIS A 144 -14.68 5.22 9.73
N GLY A 145 -14.72 4.68 8.50
CA GLY A 145 -14.13 3.38 8.18
C GLY A 145 -15.11 2.20 8.26
N GLU A 146 -16.38 2.43 8.59
CA GLU A 146 -17.41 1.38 8.55
C GLU A 146 -17.51 0.74 7.17
N GLU A 147 -17.37 1.51 6.09
CA GLU A 147 -17.41 1.00 4.72
C GLU A 147 -16.31 -0.04 4.47
N PHE A 148 -15.07 0.24 4.92
CA PHE A 148 -13.97 -0.72 4.84
C PHE A 148 -14.28 -1.98 5.65
N TYR A 149 -14.75 -1.81 6.89
CA TYR A 149 -15.09 -2.93 7.77
C TYR A 149 -16.17 -3.82 7.14
N GLN A 150 -17.27 -3.24 6.66
CA GLN A 150 -18.35 -4.00 6.03
C GLN A 150 -17.87 -4.74 4.77
N LEU A 151 -17.02 -4.11 3.95
CA LEU A 151 -16.57 -4.66 2.67
C LEU A 151 -15.59 -5.83 2.85
N PHE A 152 -14.61 -5.69 3.74
CA PHE A 152 -13.52 -6.68 3.89
C PHE A 152 -13.70 -7.62 5.09
N CYS A 153 -14.27 -7.14 6.20
CA CYS A 153 -14.29 -7.85 7.48
C CYS A 153 -15.61 -8.56 7.77
N THR A 154 -16.62 -8.40 6.90
CA THR A 154 -17.94 -9.03 7.04
C THR A 154 -18.39 -9.68 5.74
N GLY A 155 -19.39 -10.56 5.80
CA GLY A 155 -20.00 -11.16 4.61
C GLY A 155 -20.99 -10.26 3.85
N LEU A 156 -21.25 -9.03 4.31
CA LEU A 156 -22.33 -8.18 3.78
C LEU A 156 -22.21 -7.88 2.29
N PHE A 157 -20.99 -7.75 1.78
CA PHE A 157 -20.72 -7.42 0.38
C PHE A 157 -20.37 -8.63 -0.50
N ARG A 158 -20.46 -9.87 0.00
CA ARG A 158 -20.07 -11.09 -0.75
C ARG A 158 -20.72 -11.16 -2.14
N SER A 159 -22.00 -10.83 -2.26
CA SER A 159 -22.71 -10.81 -3.56
C SER A 159 -22.15 -9.75 -4.51
N LYS A 160 -21.77 -8.56 -4.00
CA LYS A 160 -21.15 -7.51 -4.82
C LYS A 160 -19.76 -7.92 -5.31
N TRP A 161 -18.97 -8.60 -4.48
CA TRP A 161 -17.69 -9.18 -4.94
C TRP A 161 -17.91 -10.14 -6.12
N SER A 162 -18.89 -11.04 -6.00
CA SER A 162 -19.24 -11.98 -7.07
C SER A 162 -19.74 -11.28 -8.35
N GLU A 163 -20.50 -10.18 -8.23
CA GLU A 163 -20.99 -9.39 -9.37
C GLU A 163 -19.83 -8.84 -10.23
N TYR A 164 -18.71 -8.47 -9.60
CA TYR A 164 -17.50 -7.98 -10.27
C TYR A 164 -16.50 -9.10 -10.64
N GLY A 165 -16.88 -10.38 -10.49
CA GLY A 165 -15.99 -11.51 -10.74
C GLY A 165 -14.78 -11.54 -9.81
N LEU A 166 -14.92 -11.03 -8.59
CA LEU A 166 -13.88 -11.03 -7.57
C LEU A 166 -14.10 -12.20 -6.59
N ARG A 167 -12.99 -12.83 -6.18
CA ARG A 167 -13.01 -13.85 -5.14
C ARG A 167 -13.04 -13.22 -3.75
N PHE A 168 -14.14 -13.43 -3.03
CA PHE A 168 -14.31 -12.93 -1.67
C PHE A 168 -13.72 -13.89 -0.62
N GLU A 169 -12.69 -13.42 0.08
CA GLU A 169 -12.17 -14.06 1.30
C GLU A 169 -12.27 -13.09 2.47
N GLN A 170 -13.10 -13.40 3.46
CA GLN A 170 -13.36 -12.50 4.60
C GLN A 170 -12.11 -12.34 5.48
N GLN A 171 -11.72 -11.08 5.71
CA GLN A 171 -10.71 -10.73 6.70
C GLN A 171 -11.24 -10.95 8.13
N PRO A 172 -10.39 -11.39 9.08
CA PRO A 172 -10.80 -11.54 10.48
C PRO A 172 -10.96 -10.20 11.21
N GLY A 173 -10.62 -9.08 10.55
CA GLY A 173 -10.84 -7.72 11.02
C GLY A 173 -9.94 -6.71 10.30
N THR A 174 -9.90 -5.46 10.79
CA THR A 174 -9.09 -4.38 10.19
C THR A 174 -7.59 -4.54 10.39
N TYR A 175 -7.20 -5.37 11.35
CA TYR A 175 -5.85 -5.86 11.60
C TYR A 175 -5.92 -7.38 11.72
N TRP A 176 -4.89 -8.07 11.24
CA TRP A 176 -4.93 -9.50 10.97
C TRP A 176 -3.53 -10.11 10.84
N GLU A 177 -3.44 -11.42 10.94
CA GLU A 177 -2.24 -12.20 10.64
C GLU A 177 -2.55 -13.28 9.59
N LEU A 178 -1.62 -13.48 8.65
CA LEU A 178 -1.51 -14.68 7.82
C LEU A 178 -0.29 -15.50 8.28
N SER A 179 -0.53 -16.74 8.66
CA SER A 179 0.53 -17.67 9.06
C SER A 179 0.10 -19.13 8.89
N GLU A 180 1.04 -20.02 8.63
CA GLU A 180 0.77 -21.46 8.56
C GLU A 180 1.92 -22.24 9.18
N GLY A 181 1.61 -23.36 9.82
CA GLY A 181 2.55 -24.10 10.70
C GLY A 181 3.91 -24.34 10.06
N GLU A 182 3.91 -24.93 8.87
CA GLU A 182 5.11 -25.36 8.12
C GLU A 182 5.80 -24.22 7.35
N ILE A 183 5.17 -23.05 7.25
CA ILE A 183 5.69 -21.92 6.48
C ILE A 183 6.52 -21.02 7.40
N PRO A 184 7.80 -20.73 7.09
CA PRO A 184 8.68 -19.90 7.92
C PRO A 184 8.40 -18.39 7.80
N LEU A 185 7.19 -18.01 7.39
CA LEU A 185 6.74 -16.64 7.16
C LEU A 185 5.46 -16.37 7.94
N VAL A 186 5.37 -15.16 8.49
CA VAL A 186 4.16 -14.56 9.03
C VAL A 186 3.98 -13.19 8.36
N VAL A 187 2.76 -12.87 7.92
CA VAL A 187 2.41 -11.54 7.41
C VAL A 187 1.38 -10.91 8.35
N ILE A 188 1.68 -9.73 8.88
CA ILE A 188 0.82 -9.05 9.86
C ILE A 188 0.39 -7.69 9.30
N GLY A 189 -0.92 -7.46 9.22
CA GLY A 189 -1.52 -6.16 8.91
C GLY A 189 -1.95 -5.42 10.18
N VAL A 190 -1.49 -4.17 10.35
CA VAL A 190 -1.80 -3.31 11.50
C VAL A 190 -2.56 -2.07 11.04
N ASP A 191 -3.68 -1.82 11.69
CA ASP A 191 -4.54 -0.67 11.44
C ASP A 191 -4.08 0.50 12.31
N THR A 192 -3.33 1.43 11.70
CA THR A 192 -2.79 2.61 12.39
C THR A 192 -3.74 3.82 12.35
N GLY A 193 -4.93 3.66 11.77
CA GLY A 193 -5.96 4.68 11.77
C GLY A 193 -5.70 5.86 10.85
N LYS A 194 -6.58 6.87 10.95
CA LYS A 194 -6.63 8.03 10.04
C LYS A 194 -5.37 8.89 10.05
N SER A 195 -4.65 8.96 11.17
CA SER A 195 -3.50 9.87 11.31
C SER A 195 -2.28 9.19 11.90
N ALA A 196 -2.14 7.87 11.69
CA ALA A 196 -1.04 7.08 12.23
C ALA A 196 -1.00 7.21 13.75
N ASN A 197 -2.15 6.94 14.39
CA ASN A 197 -2.42 7.33 15.75
C ASN A 197 -2.72 6.14 16.66
N LEU A 198 -2.09 4.99 16.39
CA LEU A 198 -2.32 3.78 17.15
C LEU A 198 -1.99 3.96 18.64
N ASP A 199 -0.93 4.72 18.93
CA ASP A 199 -0.48 5.02 20.29
C ASP A 199 -1.38 6.01 21.04
N GLY A 200 -2.27 6.69 20.34
CA GLY A 200 -3.01 7.81 20.88
C GLY A 200 -2.15 9.06 21.08
N HIS A 201 -2.82 10.19 21.27
CA HIS A 201 -2.20 11.46 21.64
C HIS A 201 -3.19 12.39 22.34
N GLY A 202 -2.73 12.99 23.44
CA GLY A 202 -3.55 13.86 24.27
C GLY A 202 -4.74 13.14 24.91
N TRP A 203 -5.62 13.88 25.59
CA TRP A 203 -6.75 13.28 26.30
C TRP A 203 -7.86 12.77 25.36
N LEU A 204 -7.97 13.34 24.15
CA LEU A 204 -9.08 13.09 23.23
C LEU A 204 -8.89 11.87 22.33
N ASN A 205 -7.67 11.34 22.24
CA ASN A 205 -7.33 10.19 21.42
C ASN A 205 -6.54 9.17 22.25
N SER A 206 -7.24 8.17 22.79
CA SER A 206 -6.64 7.11 23.59
C SER A 206 -5.85 6.12 22.73
N GLU A 207 -4.80 5.58 23.33
CA GLU A 207 -4.05 4.42 22.82
C GLU A 207 -4.97 3.22 22.55
N ASP A 208 -4.74 2.51 21.45
CA ASP A 208 -5.32 1.18 21.24
C ASP A 208 -4.45 0.08 21.86
N ARG A 209 -4.56 -0.05 23.19
CA ARG A 209 -3.83 -1.07 23.96
C ARG A 209 -4.13 -2.50 23.51
N ARG A 210 -5.37 -2.76 23.09
CA ARG A 210 -5.79 -4.11 22.66
C ARG A 210 -5.04 -4.56 21.42
N GLN A 211 -4.86 -3.67 20.45
CA GLN A 211 -4.10 -4.01 19.24
C GLN A 211 -2.59 -4.08 19.52
N HIS A 212 -2.05 -3.25 20.43
CA HIS A 212 -0.66 -3.39 20.89
C HIS A 212 -0.38 -4.71 21.61
N GLU A 213 -1.26 -5.12 22.52
CA GLU A 213 -1.16 -6.39 23.25
C GLU A 213 -1.28 -7.59 22.29
N TRP A 214 -2.22 -7.52 21.35
CA TRP A 214 -2.36 -8.51 20.28
C TRP A 214 -1.08 -8.60 19.45
N LEU A 215 -0.54 -7.48 18.96
CA LEU A 215 0.68 -7.46 18.15
C LEU A 215 1.87 -8.02 18.93
N ARG A 216 2.05 -7.60 20.20
CA ARG A 216 3.10 -8.15 21.07
C ARG A 216 2.99 -9.67 21.20
N TRP A 217 1.77 -10.19 21.40
CA TRP A 217 1.54 -11.62 21.48
C TRP A 217 1.88 -12.34 20.17
N ARG A 218 1.42 -11.82 19.02
CA ARG A 218 1.70 -12.40 17.70
C ARG A 218 3.20 -12.42 17.37
N LEU A 219 3.90 -11.33 17.63
CA LEU A 219 5.35 -11.26 17.47
C LEU A 219 6.07 -12.29 18.35
N GLY A 220 5.67 -12.43 19.62
CA GLY A 220 6.23 -13.45 20.50
C GLY A 220 5.97 -14.89 20.03
N GLN A 221 4.82 -15.16 19.40
CA GLN A 221 4.55 -16.47 18.78
C GLN A 221 5.47 -16.72 17.58
N ALA A 222 5.65 -15.71 16.71
CA ALA A 222 6.54 -15.83 15.56
C ALA A 222 8.00 -16.08 15.99
N GLU A 223 8.47 -15.40 17.05
CA GLU A 223 9.80 -15.62 17.63
C GLU A 223 9.98 -17.03 18.18
N ALA A 224 9.01 -17.51 18.98
CA ALA A 224 9.05 -18.86 19.54
C ALA A 224 9.05 -19.95 18.45
N GLN A 225 8.53 -19.64 17.27
CA GLN A 225 8.49 -20.54 16.11
C GLN A 225 9.60 -20.26 15.09
N HIS A 226 10.52 -19.32 15.37
CA HIS A 226 11.59 -18.90 14.47
C HIS A 226 11.10 -18.47 13.06
N LYS A 227 9.96 -17.78 12.98
CA LYS A 227 9.38 -17.30 11.72
C LYS A 227 9.78 -15.85 11.42
N ALA A 228 10.02 -15.56 10.15
CA ALA A 228 10.19 -14.19 9.67
C ALA A 228 8.84 -13.48 9.60
N VAL A 229 8.78 -12.23 10.05
CA VAL A 229 7.57 -11.39 10.00
C VAL A 229 7.76 -10.27 8.96
N ILE A 230 6.79 -10.18 8.04
CA ILE A 230 6.52 -8.99 7.23
C ILE A 230 5.39 -8.23 7.92
N LEU A 231 5.67 -7.01 8.39
CA LEU A 231 4.72 -6.14 9.08
C LEU A 231 4.23 -5.02 8.15
N LEU A 232 2.92 -4.90 7.98
CA LEU A 232 2.27 -3.94 7.11
C LEU A 232 1.51 -2.89 7.93
N PHE A 233 1.74 -1.62 7.66
CA PHE A 233 0.86 -0.53 8.09
C PHE A 233 1.01 0.68 7.17
N HIS A 234 -0.05 1.49 7.03
CA HIS A 234 -0.12 2.45 5.93
C HIS A 234 0.81 3.67 6.08
N ILE A 235 0.62 4.53 7.09
CA ILE A 235 1.38 5.80 7.21
C ILE A 235 2.76 5.56 7.86
N PRO A 236 3.87 5.89 7.18
CA PRO A 236 5.21 5.68 7.73
C PRO A 236 5.63 6.76 8.74
N ALA A 237 6.39 6.36 9.78
CA ALA A 237 7.04 7.29 10.70
C ALA A 237 8.46 7.68 10.27
N LEU A 238 9.08 6.90 9.37
CA LEU A 238 10.34 7.21 8.69
C LEU A 238 10.04 7.43 7.20
N LEU A 239 10.23 8.65 6.72
CA LEU A 239 9.86 9.05 5.36
C LEU A 239 10.73 10.21 4.89
N ARG A 240 11.16 10.20 3.61
CA ARG A 240 12.08 11.19 3.01
C ARG A 240 13.36 11.38 3.83
N GLY A 241 13.80 10.29 4.46
CA GLY A 241 14.95 10.23 5.35
C GLY A 241 14.87 11.02 6.66
N ILE A 242 13.66 11.38 7.10
CA ILE A 242 13.43 12.08 8.36
C ILE A 242 12.35 11.40 9.20
N HIS A 243 12.36 11.68 10.50
CA HIS A 243 11.28 11.30 11.42
C HIS A 243 10.06 12.20 11.25
N GLN A 244 8.90 11.60 11.02
CA GLN A 244 7.62 12.30 10.87
C GLN A 244 6.98 12.56 12.24
N LYS A 245 7.22 13.76 12.78
CA LYS A 245 6.80 14.21 14.13
C LYS A 245 5.28 14.21 14.37
N GLN A 246 4.50 14.18 13.31
CA GLN A 246 3.04 14.23 13.30
C GLN A 246 2.39 12.85 13.34
N THR A 247 3.19 11.78 13.44
CA THR A 247 2.73 10.41 13.66
C THR A 247 2.82 10.07 15.14
N HIS A 248 1.93 9.21 15.63
CA HIS A 248 1.92 8.68 17.00
C HIS A 248 2.03 7.15 16.94
N LEU A 249 3.24 6.70 16.60
CA LEU A 249 3.61 5.30 16.37
C LEU A 249 4.85 4.87 17.16
N THR A 250 5.24 5.61 18.19
CA THR A 250 6.35 5.28 19.09
C THR A 250 6.25 3.87 19.67
N ARG A 251 5.10 3.49 20.23
CA ARG A 251 4.89 2.16 20.81
C ARG A 251 4.92 1.07 19.76
N LEU A 252 4.32 1.29 18.59
CA LEU A 252 4.44 0.38 17.45
C LEU A 252 5.91 0.16 17.06
N HIS A 253 6.71 1.23 16.95
CA HIS A 253 8.13 1.12 16.59
C HIS A 253 8.99 0.51 17.71
N GLN A 254 8.60 0.67 18.97
CA GLN A 254 9.19 -0.09 20.07
C GLN A 254 8.96 -1.59 19.93
N LEU A 255 7.73 -2.03 19.65
CA LEU A 255 7.41 -3.44 19.42
C LEU A 255 8.22 -4.02 18.24
N ILE A 256 8.36 -3.25 17.16
CA ILE A 256 9.22 -3.62 16.01
C ILE A 256 10.68 -3.77 16.43
N GLY A 257 11.20 -2.80 17.20
CA GLY A 257 12.58 -2.80 17.68
C GLY A 257 12.89 -3.85 18.75
N GLU A 258 11.89 -4.27 19.52
CA GLU A 258 11.99 -5.34 20.53
C GLU A 258 12.00 -6.73 19.88
N SER A 259 11.35 -6.90 18.73
CA SER A 259 11.20 -8.22 18.11
C SER A 259 12.33 -8.59 17.15
N SER A 260 12.86 -9.79 17.32
CA SER A 260 13.79 -10.47 16.43
C SER A 260 13.12 -11.11 15.20
N ALA A 261 11.81 -11.37 15.27
CA ALA A 261 11.06 -11.97 14.17
C ALA A 261 10.77 -10.98 13.03
N VAL A 262 10.66 -9.67 13.31
CA VAL A 262 10.38 -8.67 12.27
C VAL A 262 11.60 -8.50 11.36
N ARG A 263 11.45 -8.91 10.10
CA ARG A 263 12.50 -8.82 9.06
C ARG A 263 12.21 -7.72 8.04
N LEU A 264 10.94 -7.35 7.88
CA LEU A 264 10.52 -6.31 6.94
C LEU A 264 9.31 -5.54 7.46
N VAL A 265 9.38 -4.21 7.36
CA VAL A 265 8.25 -3.30 7.54
C VAL A 265 7.90 -2.68 6.19
N LEU A 266 6.65 -2.84 5.75
CA LEU A 266 6.11 -2.21 4.55
C LEU A 266 5.06 -1.15 4.89
N CYS A 267 5.20 0.02 4.28
CA CYS A 267 4.27 1.13 4.36
C CYS A 267 3.78 1.58 2.99
N GLY A 268 2.75 2.43 2.95
CA GLY A 268 2.26 3.13 1.77
C GLY A 268 2.36 4.65 1.96
N HIS A 269 1.26 5.36 1.70
CA HIS A 269 0.99 6.77 1.99
C HIS A 269 1.78 7.79 1.16
N GLU A 270 3.08 7.59 1.00
CA GLU A 270 3.85 8.37 0.05
C GLU A 270 3.81 7.68 -1.30
N HIS A 271 3.35 8.38 -2.33
CA HIS A 271 3.08 7.80 -3.64
C HIS A 271 4.35 7.59 -4.49
N ASN A 272 5.37 7.00 -3.88
CA ASN A 272 6.63 6.56 -4.46
C ASN A 272 7.16 5.35 -3.67
N SER A 273 8.36 4.89 -4.00
CA SER A 273 9.05 3.83 -3.29
C SER A 273 10.32 4.35 -2.62
N GLN A 274 10.54 4.00 -1.36
CA GLN A 274 11.73 4.34 -0.57
C GLN A 274 12.12 3.15 0.32
N LEU A 275 13.24 2.51 0.02
CA LEU A 275 13.79 1.39 0.79
C LEU A 275 14.90 1.90 1.71
N TYR A 276 14.79 1.60 3.01
CA TYR A 276 15.79 1.90 4.02
C TYR A 276 16.47 0.59 4.46
N SER A 277 17.80 0.62 4.60
CA SER A 277 18.58 -0.53 5.06
C SER A 277 18.33 -0.84 6.54
N PRO A 278 18.61 -2.07 7.00
CA PRO A 278 18.59 -2.44 8.40
C PRO A 278 19.38 -1.47 9.29
N ASP A 279 20.59 -1.07 8.86
CA ASP A 279 21.42 -0.12 9.61
C ASP A 279 20.76 1.26 9.78
N THR A 280 20.15 1.77 8.70
CA THR A 280 19.48 3.07 8.74
C THR A 280 18.25 3.01 9.65
N PHE A 281 17.45 1.94 9.53
CA PHE A 281 16.26 1.79 10.35
C PHE A 281 16.59 1.52 11.82
N ARG A 282 17.62 0.73 12.12
CA ARG A 282 18.17 0.56 13.47
C ARG A 282 18.57 1.91 14.08
N LYS A 283 19.38 2.72 13.36
CA LYS A 283 19.76 4.07 13.82
C LYS A 283 18.54 4.95 14.14
N TYR A 284 17.51 4.85 13.31
CA TYR A 284 16.24 5.56 13.53
C TYR A 284 15.52 5.07 14.81
N LEU A 285 15.39 3.76 15.01
CA LEU A 285 14.75 3.17 16.17
C LEU A 285 15.45 3.54 17.48
N LEU A 286 16.79 3.50 17.50
CA LEU A 286 17.59 3.89 18.67
C LEU A 286 17.41 5.38 19.01
N ALA A 287 17.37 6.25 17.99
CA ALA A 287 17.27 7.69 18.18
C ALA A 287 15.88 8.16 18.63
N HIS A 288 14.81 7.55 18.11
CA HIS A 288 13.45 8.06 18.28
C HIS A 288 12.54 7.22 19.16
N HIS A 289 12.83 5.93 19.31
CA HIS A 289 11.89 4.99 19.91
C HIS A 289 12.44 4.27 21.14
N LYS A 290 13.68 4.60 21.57
CA LYS A 290 14.37 3.95 22.70
C LYS A 290 14.38 2.43 22.57
N ALA A 291 14.47 1.92 21.34
CA ALA A 291 14.67 0.50 21.12
C ALA A 291 15.95 0.08 21.87
N ALA A 292 15.89 -1.03 22.59
CA ALA A 292 17.04 -1.45 23.37
C ALA A 292 18.13 -2.01 22.44
N ASP A 293 19.35 -1.49 22.56
CA ASP A 293 20.49 -1.94 21.76
C ASP A 293 21.16 -3.19 22.35
N HIS A 294 20.35 -4.20 22.69
CA HIS A 294 20.85 -5.39 23.39
C HIS A 294 21.62 -6.33 22.47
N ASP A 295 21.40 -6.25 21.15
CA ASP A 295 22.11 -7.05 20.16
C ASP A 295 22.26 -6.28 18.84
N ALA A 296 23.40 -5.61 18.69
CA ALA A 296 23.74 -4.91 17.45
C ALA A 296 23.94 -5.86 16.26
N ALA A 297 24.20 -7.15 16.51
CA ALA A 297 24.52 -8.15 15.50
C ALA A 297 23.29 -8.93 15.00
N ARG A 298 22.12 -8.78 15.62
CA ARG A 298 20.86 -9.38 15.13
C ARG A 298 20.51 -8.84 13.74
N ASP A 299 19.78 -9.61 12.93
CA ASP A 299 19.28 -9.07 11.66
C ASP A 299 18.10 -8.13 11.92
N TRP A 300 18.39 -6.83 11.85
CA TRP A 300 17.41 -5.76 11.96
C TRP A 300 16.51 -5.70 10.71
N PRO A 301 15.24 -5.27 10.86
CA PRO A 301 14.33 -5.22 9.73
C PRO A 301 14.72 -4.18 8.70
N HIS A 302 14.41 -4.48 7.43
CA HIS A 302 14.27 -3.47 6.40
C HIS A 302 13.02 -2.62 6.67
N TYR A 303 13.06 -1.33 6.31
CA TYR A 303 11.88 -0.46 6.33
C TYR A 303 11.64 0.08 4.94
N TRP A 304 10.43 -0.06 4.41
CA TRP A 304 10.15 0.25 3.02
C TRP A 304 8.80 0.93 2.86
N VAL A 305 8.82 2.13 2.33
CA VAL A 305 7.64 2.87 1.88
C VAL A 305 7.36 2.51 0.43
N SER A 306 6.18 1.99 0.11
CA SER A 306 5.79 1.48 -1.21
C SER A 306 4.35 1.90 -1.55
N GLY A 307 4.12 3.20 -1.75
CA GLY A 307 2.82 3.75 -2.14
C GLY A 307 2.69 4.09 -3.64
N GLY A 308 3.59 3.59 -4.50
CA GLY A 308 3.53 3.87 -5.94
C GLY A 308 2.52 2.99 -6.70
N GLY A 309 1.45 2.51 -6.06
CA GLY A 309 0.60 1.43 -6.59
C GLY A 309 -0.46 1.84 -7.60
N GLY A 310 -0.65 3.14 -7.85
CA GLY A 310 -1.53 3.62 -8.93
C GLY A 310 -2.15 4.99 -8.70
N ALA A 311 -2.17 5.49 -7.46
CA ALA A 311 -2.49 6.88 -7.18
C ALA A 311 -1.43 7.82 -7.78
N PHE A 312 -1.76 9.12 -7.86
CA PHE A 312 -0.88 10.14 -8.43
C PHE A 312 0.53 10.09 -7.82
N LEU A 313 1.59 10.22 -8.62
CA LEU A 313 2.95 10.07 -8.11
C LEU A 313 3.37 11.17 -7.12
N GLY A 314 4.10 10.75 -6.09
CA GLY A 314 4.68 11.59 -5.05
C GLY A 314 6.14 11.93 -5.33
N SER A 315 6.56 13.13 -4.91
CA SER A 315 7.90 13.65 -5.20
C SER A 315 9.02 12.85 -4.55
N THR A 316 10.05 12.56 -5.34
CA THR A 316 11.33 12.02 -4.87
C THR A 316 12.46 13.05 -4.88
N ASP A 317 12.16 14.32 -5.16
CA ASP A 317 13.10 15.45 -5.07
C ASP A 317 13.02 16.14 -3.70
N PHE A 318 13.34 15.37 -2.66
CA PHE A 318 13.48 15.88 -1.30
C PHE A 318 14.97 15.99 -0.89
N PRO A 319 15.32 16.90 0.04
CA PRO A 319 16.68 16.99 0.55
C PRO A 319 17.07 15.70 1.30
N PRO A 320 18.37 15.36 1.35
CA PRO A 320 18.83 14.25 2.18
C PRO A 320 18.50 14.53 3.65
N GLY A 321 18.03 13.50 4.35
CA GLY A 321 17.75 13.53 5.78
C GLY A 321 18.79 12.77 6.61
N ALA A 322 18.60 12.75 7.94
CA ALA A 322 19.48 12.03 8.86
C ALA A 322 19.48 10.50 8.63
N TYR A 323 18.45 9.98 7.96
CA TYR A 323 18.25 8.56 7.71
C TYR A 323 18.07 8.31 6.20
N PRO A 324 19.12 8.38 5.37
CA PRO A 324 18.97 8.29 3.93
C PRO A 324 18.37 6.94 3.49
N ALA A 325 17.44 6.97 2.55
CA ALA A 325 16.95 5.77 1.88
C ALA A 325 18.09 5.17 1.03
N LYS A 326 18.22 3.84 1.05
CA LYS A 326 19.16 3.06 0.22
C LYS A 326 18.76 3.15 -1.26
N GLU A 327 17.47 3.10 -1.54
CA GLU A 327 16.91 3.11 -2.90
C GLU A 327 15.61 3.90 -2.91
N VAL A 328 15.40 4.71 -3.96
CA VAL A 328 14.19 5.53 -4.14
C VAL A 328 13.73 5.40 -5.59
N TYR A 329 12.43 5.20 -5.79
CA TYR A 329 11.83 5.07 -7.10
C TYR A 329 10.51 5.87 -7.22
N PRO A 330 10.33 6.70 -8.27
CA PRO A 330 11.31 7.03 -9.31
C PRO A 330 12.56 7.70 -8.72
N THR A 331 13.71 7.51 -9.36
CA THR A 331 14.92 8.26 -8.98
C THR A 331 14.68 9.77 -9.09
N ARG A 332 15.46 10.57 -8.35
CA ARG A 332 15.38 12.04 -8.40
C ARG A 332 15.50 12.59 -9.84
N GLU A 333 16.33 11.96 -10.67
CA GLU A 333 16.45 12.32 -12.08
C GLU A 333 15.20 11.96 -12.89
N GLN A 334 14.68 10.74 -12.75
CA GLN A 334 13.41 10.31 -13.35
C GLN A 334 12.28 11.28 -12.97
N TRP A 335 12.16 11.65 -11.70
CA TRP A 335 11.17 12.61 -11.22
C TRP A 335 11.32 14.01 -11.85
N ARG A 336 12.54 14.53 -11.96
CA ARG A 336 12.80 15.81 -12.63
C ARG A 336 12.44 15.78 -14.11
N ARG A 337 12.66 14.65 -14.80
CA ARG A 337 12.23 14.47 -16.20
C ARG A 337 10.70 14.41 -16.28
N TYR A 338 10.06 13.64 -15.41
CA TYR A 338 8.61 13.50 -15.32
C TYR A 338 7.92 14.86 -15.13
N THR A 339 8.33 15.63 -14.12
CA THR A 339 7.75 16.96 -13.82
C THR A 339 7.99 17.98 -14.94
N LYS A 340 9.16 17.96 -15.61
CA LYS A 340 9.41 18.83 -16.79
C LYS A 340 8.49 18.49 -17.95
N TRP A 341 8.33 17.21 -18.26
CA TRP A 341 7.42 16.75 -19.32
C TRP A 341 5.98 17.15 -19.00
N ALA A 342 5.53 16.88 -17.78
CA ALA A 342 4.16 17.14 -17.40
C ALA A 342 3.85 18.66 -17.35
N LYS A 343 4.79 19.50 -16.91
CA LYS A 343 4.68 20.97 -17.03
C LYS A 343 4.53 21.43 -18.49
N ARG A 344 5.20 20.78 -19.45
CA ARG A 344 5.03 21.08 -20.89
C ARG A 344 3.65 20.67 -21.42
N MET A 345 3.12 19.54 -20.95
CA MET A 345 1.77 19.06 -21.31
C MET A 345 0.66 19.93 -20.71
N VAL A 346 0.87 20.44 -19.49
CA VAL A 346 -0.07 21.34 -18.79
C VAL A 346 0.02 22.79 -19.29
N GLY A 347 1.14 23.20 -19.91
CA GLY A 347 1.37 24.54 -20.47
C GLY A 347 0.41 25.01 -21.58
N LYS A 348 -0.63 24.23 -21.91
CA LYS A 348 -1.76 24.62 -22.77
C LYS A 348 -3.05 24.95 -22.00
N VAL A 349 -3.06 24.94 -20.66
CA VAL A 349 -4.25 25.22 -19.84
C VAL A 349 -3.99 26.42 -18.92
N ASN A 350 -4.26 27.61 -19.45
CA ASN A 350 -3.93 28.90 -18.84
C ASN A 350 -5.16 29.50 -18.12
N TRP A 351 -5.68 28.87 -17.04
CA TRP A 351 -6.88 29.43 -16.37
C TRP A 351 -6.98 29.40 -14.83
N ILE A 352 -6.02 28.88 -14.04
CA ILE A 352 -6.20 28.74 -12.56
C ILE A 352 -5.07 29.41 -11.73
N ALA A 353 -4.26 30.29 -12.29
CA ALA A 353 -3.13 30.87 -11.55
C ALA A 353 -3.47 32.09 -10.65
N SER A 354 -4.74 32.49 -10.49
CA SER A 354 -5.06 33.78 -9.83
C SER A 354 -6.22 33.79 -8.82
N SER A 355 -6.57 32.66 -8.20
CA SER A 355 -7.63 32.62 -7.17
C SER A 355 -7.16 32.02 -5.83
N PRO A 356 -7.96 32.13 -4.74
CA PRO A 356 -7.65 31.54 -3.43
C PRO A 356 -7.35 30.03 -3.45
N LEU A 357 -7.64 29.32 -4.56
CA LEU A 357 -7.18 27.96 -4.84
C LEU A 357 -5.64 27.83 -4.86
N GLY A 358 -4.89 28.90 -5.14
CA GLY A 358 -3.42 28.87 -5.18
C GLY A 358 -2.75 28.50 -3.85
N ARG A 359 -3.45 28.65 -2.71
CA ARG A 359 -2.97 28.20 -1.39
C ARG A 359 -3.21 26.71 -1.11
N VAL A 360 -4.08 26.05 -1.89
CA VAL A 360 -4.31 24.60 -1.78
C VAL A 360 -3.28 23.83 -2.62
N VAL A 361 -2.84 24.41 -3.73
CA VAL A 361 -1.72 23.92 -4.55
C VAL A 361 -0.44 23.74 -3.74
N SER A 362 -0.22 24.53 -2.67
CA SER A 362 0.96 24.35 -1.80
C SER A 362 0.95 23.07 -0.95
N MET A 363 -0.18 22.37 -0.83
CA MET A 363 -0.25 21.02 -0.24
C MET A 363 0.13 19.93 -1.26
N PHE A 364 0.09 20.26 -2.55
CA PHE A 364 0.40 19.38 -3.70
C PHE A 364 1.64 19.85 -4.47
N ASN A 365 2.55 20.56 -3.79
CA ASN A 365 3.58 21.45 -4.37
C ASN A 365 4.53 20.84 -5.41
N ASP A 366 4.50 19.52 -5.65
CA ASP A 366 5.37 18.85 -6.60
C ASP A 366 4.66 17.95 -7.63
N ALA A 367 3.36 17.66 -7.48
CA ALA A 367 2.67 16.73 -8.38
C ALA A 367 2.19 17.46 -9.65
N PRO A 368 2.54 16.98 -10.86
CA PRO A 368 2.00 17.55 -12.07
C PRO A 368 0.49 17.32 -12.18
N LEU A 369 -0.23 18.40 -12.51
CA LEU A 369 -1.68 18.49 -12.63
C LEU A 369 -2.31 17.67 -13.78
N SER A 370 -1.58 16.72 -14.36
CA SER A 370 -2.10 15.84 -15.40
C SER A 370 -1.71 14.39 -15.15
N ASP A 371 -2.70 13.55 -14.85
CA ASP A 371 -2.64 12.08 -14.84
C ASP A 371 -2.55 11.49 -16.27
N ALA A 372 -1.94 12.24 -17.18
CA ALA A 372 -1.87 11.93 -18.61
C ALA A 372 -0.87 10.80 -18.93
N ASP A 373 -0.06 10.37 -17.95
CA ASP A 373 0.92 9.29 -18.11
C ASP A 373 0.48 8.05 -17.33
N ALA A 374 -0.46 7.37 -17.96
CA ALA A 374 -1.32 6.31 -17.47
C ALA A 374 -0.66 5.06 -16.86
N GLY A 375 0.66 4.97 -16.67
CA GLY A 375 1.32 3.75 -16.20
C GLY A 375 2.82 3.87 -16.02
N LYS A 376 3.29 5.06 -15.64
CA LYS A 376 4.72 5.34 -15.45
C LYS A 376 5.08 5.41 -13.99
N TYR A 377 6.30 4.96 -13.70
CA TYR A 377 6.91 4.99 -12.36
C TYR A 377 6.04 4.35 -11.26
N LEU A 378 5.26 3.34 -11.63
CA LEU A 378 4.47 2.58 -10.67
C LEU A 378 5.36 1.54 -10.00
N SER A 379 5.07 1.25 -8.73
CA SER A 379 5.84 0.29 -7.97
C SER A 379 5.00 -0.46 -6.95
N PHE A 380 5.36 -1.72 -6.75
CA PHE A 380 4.78 -2.60 -5.74
C PHE A 380 5.74 -3.76 -5.44
N VAL A 381 5.37 -4.60 -4.47
CA VAL A 381 6.23 -5.65 -3.93
C VAL A 381 5.72 -7.02 -4.35
N LEU A 382 6.60 -7.86 -4.87
CA LEU A 382 6.36 -9.29 -5.06
C LEU A 382 7.02 -10.06 -3.92
N VAL A 383 6.26 -10.94 -3.27
CA VAL A 383 6.78 -11.89 -2.29
C VAL A 383 6.62 -13.30 -2.85
N GLU A 384 7.72 -14.02 -2.96
CA GLU A 384 7.77 -15.41 -3.41
C GLU A 384 8.21 -16.29 -2.24
N VAL A 385 7.36 -17.25 -1.88
CA VAL A 385 7.62 -18.22 -0.82
C VAL A 385 7.91 -19.56 -1.48
N HIS A 386 9.16 -20.00 -1.34
CA HIS A 386 9.65 -21.28 -1.82
C HIS A 386 9.92 -22.22 -0.63
N SER A 387 10.14 -23.50 -0.92
CA SER A 387 10.62 -24.46 0.08
C SER A 387 12.00 -24.04 0.60
N GLY A 388 12.03 -23.31 1.72
CA GLY A 388 13.26 -22.87 2.40
C GLY A 388 13.78 -21.47 2.03
N SER A 389 13.05 -20.67 1.25
CA SER A 389 13.40 -19.26 1.04
C SER A 389 12.17 -18.37 0.88
N ILE A 390 12.31 -17.13 1.35
CA ILE A 390 11.33 -16.07 1.16
C ILE A 390 12.04 -14.93 0.45
N ASP A 391 11.59 -14.63 -0.76
CA ASP A 391 12.19 -13.63 -1.62
C ASP A 391 11.21 -12.45 -1.77
N VAL A 392 11.64 -11.28 -1.31
CA VAL A 392 10.87 -10.03 -1.43
C VAL A 392 11.53 -9.15 -2.47
N THR A 393 10.79 -8.82 -3.53
CA THR A 393 11.34 -8.19 -4.72
C THR A 393 10.57 -6.91 -5.06
N PRO A 394 11.25 -5.74 -5.17
CA PRO A 394 10.64 -4.53 -5.72
C PRO A 394 10.38 -4.69 -7.21
N LEU A 395 9.19 -4.27 -7.64
CA LEU A 395 8.82 -4.17 -9.04
C LEU A 395 8.73 -2.69 -9.39
N PHE A 396 9.62 -2.22 -10.27
CA PHE A 396 9.69 -0.82 -10.70
C PHE A 396 9.32 -0.70 -12.17
N MET A 397 8.08 -0.30 -12.43
CA MET A 397 7.52 -0.19 -13.77
C MET A 397 7.69 1.23 -14.31
N ASP A 398 8.70 1.43 -15.17
CA ASP A 398 8.99 2.73 -15.78
C ASP A 398 7.88 3.15 -16.76
N GLU A 399 7.46 2.26 -17.66
CA GLU A 399 6.34 2.47 -18.57
C GLU A 399 5.72 1.12 -18.99
N LEU A 400 4.41 0.95 -18.78
CA LEU A 400 3.71 -0.29 -19.13
C LEU A 400 3.89 -0.71 -20.60
N ALA A 401 3.87 0.24 -21.53
CA ALA A 401 3.98 -0.05 -22.95
C ALA A 401 5.33 -0.71 -23.33
N GLU A 402 6.38 -0.47 -22.55
CA GLU A 402 7.70 -1.06 -22.78
C GLU A 402 7.76 -2.54 -22.40
N LEU A 403 6.84 -3.02 -21.55
CA LEU A 403 6.78 -4.42 -21.12
C LEU A 403 6.19 -5.38 -22.17
N TYR A 404 5.59 -4.87 -23.24
CA TYR A 404 5.06 -5.70 -24.32
C TYR A 404 6.16 -6.12 -25.32
N PRO A 405 5.97 -7.21 -26.07
CA PRO A 405 7.00 -7.70 -26.99
C PRO A 405 7.39 -6.67 -28.06
N SER A 406 8.69 -6.42 -28.21
CA SER A 406 9.21 -5.39 -29.14
C SER A 406 8.99 -5.73 -30.62
N HIS A 407 8.77 -7.01 -30.95
CA HIS A 407 8.59 -7.49 -32.31
C HIS A 407 7.15 -7.31 -32.84
N TRP A 408 6.21 -6.89 -31.99
CA TRP A 408 4.84 -6.62 -32.41
C TRP A 408 4.76 -5.39 -33.33
N PRO A 409 3.84 -5.38 -34.31
CA PRO A 409 3.60 -4.21 -35.16
C PRO A 409 3.34 -2.95 -34.33
N GLN A 410 3.85 -1.80 -34.79
CA GLN A 410 3.75 -0.53 -34.04
C GLN A 410 2.31 -0.05 -33.79
N GLU A 411 1.33 -0.55 -34.56
CA GLU A 411 -0.09 -0.20 -34.43
C GLU A 411 -0.89 -1.24 -33.63
N THR A 412 -0.23 -2.19 -32.97
CA THR A 412 -0.91 -3.18 -32.15
C THR A 412 -1.63 -2.50 -30.98
N VAL A 413 -2.96 -2.67 -30.92
CA VAL A 413 -3.80 -2.16 -29.85
C VAL A 413 -3.97 -3.24 -28.79
N VAL A 414 -3.55 -2.94 -27.55
CA VAL A 414 -3.70 -3.85 -26.41
C VAL A 414 -4.72 -3.29 -25.43
N ARG A 415 -5.69 -4.13 -25.06
CA ARG A 415 -6.62 -3.82 -23.97
C ARG A 415 -5.96 -4.07 -22.63
N VAL A 416 -5.84 -3.02 -21.82
CA VAL A 416 -5.21 -3.09 -20.49
C VAL A 416 -6.00 -3.99 -19.52
N ASP A 417 -7.31 -4.08 -19.72
CA ASP A 417 -8.21 -4.92 -18.91
C ASP A 417 -8.33 -6.37 -19.42
N ALA A 418 -7.61 -6.76 -20.46
CA ALA A 418 -7.64 -8.12 -20.98
C ALA A 418 -7.06 -9.14 -19.99
N SER A 419 -7.68 -10.32 -19.91
CA SER A 419 -7.22 -11.43 -19.06
C SER A 419 -5.94 -12.11 -19.58
N GLN A 420 -5.55 -11.83 -20.81
CA GLN A 420 -4.39 -12.45 -21.46
C GLN A 420 -3.07 -11.97 -20.84
N ARG A 421 -2.14 -12.91 -20.63
CA ARG A 421 -0.77 -12.62 -20.19
C ARG A 421 0.11 -12.36 -21.41
N LEU A 422 0.14 -11.10 -21.83
CA LEU A 422 0.77 -10.67 -23.10
C LEU A 422 2.14 -10.00 -22.92
N LEU A 423 2.61 -9.85 -21.67
CA LEU A 423 3.88 -9.18 -21.40
C LEU A 423 5.07 -10.08 -21.77
N ASP A 424 6.16 -9.45 -22.17
CA ASP A 424 7.44 -10.11 -22.44
C ASP A 424 8.10 -10.52 -21.12
N GLU A 425 8.30 -11.83 -20.92
CA GLU A 425 8.83 -12.38 -19.67
C GLU A 425 10.21 -11.80 -19.31
N ALA A 426 11.11 -11.63 -20.29
CA ALA A 426 12.44 -11.10 -20.04
C ALA A 426 12.39 -9.64 -19.56
N LYS A 427 11.42 -8.87 -20.06
CA LYS A 427 11.19 -7.49 -19.62
C LYS A 427 10.53 -7.42 -18.25
N VAL A 428 9.62 -8.35 -17.93
CA VAL A 428 9.03 -8.49 -16.59
C VAL A 428 10.11 -8.88 -15.57
N GLU A 429 11.04 -9.77 -15.91
CA GLU A 429 12.20 -10.06 -15.05
C GLU A 429 13.12 -8.85 -14.90
N ALA A 430 13.30 -8.03 -15.93
CA ALA A 430 14.18 -6.85 -15.87
C ALA A 430 13.69 -5.73 -14.92
N ILE A 431 12.39 -5.68 -14.62
CA ILE A 431 11.83 -4.71 -13.65
C ILE A 431 11.89 -5.19 -12.19
N LYS A 432 12.21 -6.48 -11.97
CA LYS A 432 12.52 -7.01 -10.64
C LYS A 432 13.86 -6.45 -10.18
N ARG A 433 13.86 -5.71 -9.07
CA ARG A 433 15.07 -5.11 -8.49
C ARG A 433 15.67 -5.98 -7.40
N HIS A 434 16.62 -5.42 -6.65
CA HIS A 434 17.38 -6.16 -5.66
C HIS A 434 16.47 -6.87 -4.65
N ARG A 435 16.53 -8.20 -4.69
CA ARG A 435 15.80 -9.12 -3.84
C ARG A 435 16.29 -9.00 -2.40
N VAL A 436 15.35 -8.77 -1.48
CA VAL A 436 15.56 -8.89 -0.03
C VAL A 436 15.16 -10.32 0.35
N ARG A 437 16.12 -11.10 0.86
CA ARG A 437 15.86 -12.46 1.37
C ARG A 437 15.60 -12.39 2.87
N LEU A 438 14.49 -12.96 3.33
CA LEU A 438 14.08 -12.94 4.74
C LEU A 438 14.52 -14.19 5.51
#